data_AF-A0A847H5Y3-F1
#
_entry.id   AF-A0A847H5Y3-F1
#
_cell.length_a   1.000
_cell.length_b   1.000
_cell.length_c   1.000
_cell.angle_alpha   90.00
_cell.angle_beta   90.00
_cell.angle_gamma   90.00
#
_symmetry.space_group_name_H-M   'P 1'
#
loop_
_entity.id
_entity.type
_entity.pdbx_description
1 polymer ?
#
loop_
_entity_poly.entity_id
_entity_poly.type
_entity_poly.pdbx_seq_one_letter_code
_entity_poly.pdbx_strand_id
1 'polypeptide(L)'
;TLQDLIKQLEFYEKIDRQLAQKNKQKHAPSRARSYEHFTAEDIINLAHEEYIENSVVKIQATLEKLFESDRKVELSELTSTGMDKVSAYIALLFLSARSRISLVQDEFYSELYVVPDETLE
;
A
#
# COMPACT_ATOMS: atom_id res chain seq x y z
N THR A 1 6.98 -29.97 38.11
CA THR A 1 6.74 -31.44 38.09
C THR A 1 6.32 -31.87 36.70
N LEU A 2 6.17 -33.17 36.41
CA LEU A 2 5.74 -33.67 35.09
C LEU A 2 4.39 -33.04 34.65
N GLN A 3 3.52 -32.74 35.60
CA GLN A 3 2.27 -32.03 35.38
C GLN A 3 2.46 -30.57 34.91
N ASP A 4 3.50 -29.88 35.38
CA ASP A 4 3.81 -28.51 34.93
C ASP A 4 4.33 -28.51 33.50
N LEU A 5 5.12 -29.52 33.12
CA LEU A 5 5.62 -29.66 31.75
C LEU A 5 4.48 -29.95 30.76
N ILE A 6 3.51 -30.79 31.15
CA ILE A 6 2.31 -31.04 30.35
C ILE A 6 1.48 -29.76 30.19
N LYS A 7 1.28 -28.99 31.26
CA LYS A 7 0.59 -27.69 31.19
C LYS A 7 1.31 -26.69 30.28
N GLN A 8 2.65 -26.65 30.32
CA GLN A 8 3.44 -25.78 29.45
C GLN A 8 3.29 -26.19 27.98
N LEU A 9 3.34 -27.49 27.66
CA LEU A 9 3.16 -27.99 26.30
C LEU A 9 1.76 -27.67 25.74
N GLU A 10 0.70 -27.86 26.53
CA GLU A 10 -0.66 -27.49 26.13
C GLU A 10 -0.81 -25.97 25.90
N PHE A 11 -0.12 -25.16 26.69
CA PHE A 11 -0.11 -23.71 26.55
C PHE A 11 0.56 -23.28 25.24
N TYR A 12 1.73 -23.84 24.92
CA TYR A 12 2.42 -23.56 23.67
C TYR A 12 1.65 -24.05 22.45
N GLU A 13 1.00 -25.22 22.52
CA GLU A 13 0.16 -25.72 21.42
C GLU A 13 -1.02 -24.78 21.14
N LYS A 14 -1.64 -24.20 22.18
CA LYS A 14 -2.70 -23.20 22.01
C LYS A 14 -2.19 -21.93 21.35
N ILE A 15 -1.00 -21.46 21.74
CA ILE A 15 -0.36 -20.27 21.13
C ILE A 15 -0.08 -20.55 19.64
N ASP A 16 0.52 -21.69 19.31
CA ASP A 16 0.83 -22.05 17.93
C ASP A 16 -0.41 -22.17 17.07
N ARG A 17 -1.51 -22.74 17.59
CA ARG A 17 -2.80 -22.77 16.88
C ARG A 17 -3.34 -21.38 16.58
N GLN A 18 -3.25 -20.47 17.56
CA GLN A 18 -3.68 -19.08 17.36
C GLN A 18 -2.80 -18.34 16.34
N LEU A 19 -1.49 -18.54 16.39
CA LEU A 19 -0.55 -17.96 15.42
C LEU A 19 -0.77 -18.53 14.01
N ALA A 20 -1.01 -19.83 13.88
CA ALA A 20 -1.33 -20.48 12.61
C ALA A 20 -2.64 -19.98 12.02
N GLN A 21 -3.68 -19.74 12.84
CA GLN A 21 -4.94 -19.13 12.37
C GLN A 21 -4.73 -17.69 11.88
N LYS A 22 -4.00 -16.86 12.64
CA LYS A 22 -3.66 -15.50 12.22
C LYS A 22 -2.81 -15.48 10.95
N ASN A 23 -1.84 -16.38 10.84
CA ASN A 23 -0.99 -16.51 9.66
C ASN A 23 -1.76 -17.00 8.44
N LYS A 24 -2.76 -17.88 8.61
CA LYS A 24 -3.69 -18.27 7.53
C LYS A 24 -4.59 -17.13 7.07
N GLN A 25 -4.96 -16.20 7.96
CA GLN A 25 -5.68 -14.98 7.57
C GLN A 25 -4.78 -13.98 6.84
N LYS A 26 -3.50 -13.85 7.26
CA LYS A 26 -2.51 -12.98 6.63
C LYS A 26 -1.95 -13.51 5.30
N HIS A 27 -1.86 -14.84 5.17
CA HIS A 27 -1.37 -15.54 3.98
C HIS A 27 -2.47 -16.33 3.27
N ALA A 28 -3.73 -15.96 3.47
CA ALA A 28 -4.74 -16.38 2.50
C ALA A 28 -4.22 -15.85 1.15
N PRO A 29 -3.94 -16.73 0.16
CA PRO A 29 -3.52 -16.24 -1.13
C PRO A 29 -4.59 -15.25 -1.55
N SER A 30 -4.16 -14.03 -1.88
CA SER A 30 -4.97 -13.12 -2.67
C SER A 30 -5.21 -13.85 -3.98
N ARG A 31 -6.19 -14.76 -3.99
CA ARG A 31 -6.90 -15.11 -5.22
C ARG A 31 -7.36 -13.75 -5.68
N ALA A 32 -6.73 -13.23 -6.74
CA ALA A 32 -7.18 -12.02 -7.42
C ALA A 32 -8.71 -12.09 -7.39
N ARG A 33 -9.34 -11.18 -6.63
CA ARG A 33 -10.79 -11.23 -6.45
C ARG A 33 -11.35 -11.26 -7.88
N SER A 34 -12.19 -12.23 -8.20
CA SER A 34 -12.78 -12.25 -9.54
C SER A 34 -13.69 -11.04 -9.65
N TYR A 35 -13.26 -10.05 -10.41
CA TYR A 35 -14.02 -8.84 -10.71
C TYR A 35 -14.94 -9.03 -11.92
N GLU A 36 -15.00 -10.24 -12.50
CA GLU A 36 -15.75 -10.54 -13.73
C GLU A 36 -17.26 -10.25 -13.61
N HIS A 37 -17.80 -10.23 -12.38
CA HIS A 37 -19.21 -9.97 -12.12
C HIS A 37 -19.49 -8.59 -11.50
N PHE A 38 -18.47 -7.75 -11.34
CA PHE A 38 -18.64 -6.43 -10.75
C PHE A 38 -19.19 -5.46 -11.80
N THR A 39 -20.24 -4.72 -11.43
CA THR A 39 -20.68 -3.58 -12.22
C THR A 39 -19.72 -2.40 -12.04
N ALA A 40 -19.78 -1.39 -12.92
CA ALA A 40 -18.98 -0.19 -12.76
C ALA A 40 -19.23 0.51 -11.41
N GLU A 41 -20.47 0.49 -10.92
CA GLU A 41 -20.83 1.00 -9.59
C GLU A 41 -20.19 0.17 -8.46
N ASP A 42 -20.13 -1.15 -8.58
CA ASP A 42 -19.46 -2.01 -7.59
C ASP A 42 -17.96 -1.76 -7.51
N ILE A 43 -17.30 -1.50 -8.66
CA ILE A 43 -15.86 -1.15 -8.70
C ILE A 43 -15.63 0.21 -8.05
N ILE A 44 -16.51 1.19 -8.28
CA ILE A 44 -16.42 2.53 -7.70
C ILE A 44 -16.67 2.48 -6.18
N ASN A 45 -17.68 1.73 -5.73
CA ASN A 45 -17.97 1.56 -4.31
C ASN A 45 -16.87 0.80 -3.58
N LEU A 46 -16.28 -0.22 -4.22
CA LEU A 46 -15.11 -0.93 -3.69
C LEU A 46 -13.93 0.02 -3.49
N ALA A 47 -13.68 0.93 -4.45
CA ALA A 47 -12.65 1.96 -4.32
C ALA A 47 -12.96 3.03 -3.26
N HIS A 48 -14.21 3.13 -2.81
CA HIS A 48 -14.62 3.98 -1.68
C HIS A 48 -14.45 3.25 -0.32
N GLU A 49 -14.73 1.94 -0.27
CA GLU A 49 -14.52 1.12 0.92
C GLU A 49 -13.03 0.81 1.17
N GLU A 50 -12.25 0.60 0.10
CA GLU A 50 -10.79 0.59 0.17
C GLU A 50 -10.28 2.02 0.25
N TYR A 51 -9.84 2.43 1.44
CA TYR A 51 -8.90 3.49 1.88
C TYR A 51 -8.02 4.29 0.86
N ILE A 52 -8.39 4.46 -0.41
CA ILE A 52 -7.61 5.12 -1.46
C ILE A 52 -7.54 6.61 -1.15
N GLU A 53 -8.63 7.25 -0.73
CA GLU A 53 -8.61 8.68 -0.36
C GLU A 53 -7.66 8.95 0.81
N ASN A 54 -7.67 8.09 1.83
CA ASN A 54 -6.74 8.18 2.95
C ASN A 54 -5.28 7.99 2.50
N SER A 55 -5.05 7.15 1.49
CA SER A 55 -3.72 6.89 0.93
C SER A 55 -3.24 8.08 0.09
N VAL A 56 -4.14 8.70 -0.67
CA VAL A 56 -3.89 9.93 -1.44
C VAL A 56 -3.52 11.09 -0.52
N VAL A 57 -4.28 11.33 0.55
CA VAL A 57 -3.99 12.40 1.52
C VAL A 57 -2.64 12.17 2.20
N LYS A 58 -2.31 10.92 2.56
CA LYS A 58 -1.01 10.58 3.16
C LYS A 58 0.14 10.83 2.21
N ILE A 59 0.03 10.39 0.95
CA ILE A 59 1.08 10.63 -0.05
C ILE A 59 1.25 12.10 -0.32
N GLN A 60 0.16 12.86 -0.42
CA GLN A 60 0.24 14.30 -0.61
C GLN A 60 1.03 14.96 0.53
N ALA A 61 0.69 14.67 1.80
CA ALA A 61 1.40 15.23 2.95
C ALA A 61 2.87 14.81 3.02
N THR A 62 3.20 13.59 2.58
CA THR A 62 4.59 13.12 2.49
C THR A 62 5.35 13.80 1.37
N LEU A 63 4.75 13.97 0.20
CA LEU A 63 5.33 14.68 -0.94
C LEU A 63 5.56 16.15 -0.64
N GLU A 64 4.61 16.84 0.01
CA GLU A 64 4.78 18.24 0.42
C GLU A 64 6.04 18.43 1.29
N LYS A 65 6.29 17.50 2.23
CA LYS A 65 7.51 17.52 3.06
C LYS A 65 8.77 17.19 2.28
N LEU A 66 8.71 16.19 1.40
CA LEU A 66 9.86 15.79 0.59
C LEU A 66 10.26 16.90 -0.39
N PHE A 67 9.27 17.61 -0.95
CA PHE A 67 9.50 18.74 -1.85
C PHE A 67 10.14 19.96 -1.18
N GLU A 68 10.06 20.10 0.15
CA GLU A 68 10.83 21.13 0.88
C GLU A 68 12.34 20.87 0.80
N SER A 69 12.75 19.61 0.79
CA SER A 69 14.15 19.19 0.76
C SER A 69 14.69 18.90 -0.64
N ASP A 70 13.87 18.28 -1.50
CA ASP A 70 14.32 17.73 -2.77
C ASP A 70 13.32 18.01 -3.90
N ARG A 71 13.80 18.38 -5.08
CA ARG A 71 12.92 18.77 -6.20
C ARG A 71 12.31 17.58 -6.95
N LYS A 72 12.84 16.38 -6.72
CA LYS A 72 12.46 15.14 -7.42
C LYS A 72 12.45 14.00 -6.42
N VAL A 73 11.36 13.25 -6.37
CA VAL A 73 11.15 12.18 -5.37
C VAL A 73 10.98 10.85 -6.08
N GLU A 74 11.64 9.80 -5.59
CA GLU A 74 11.50 8.44 -6.10
C GLU A 74 10.28 7.73 -5.52
N LEU A 75 9.62 6.89 -6.33
CA LEU A 75 8.56 6.01 -5.84
C LEU A 75 9.08 5.06 -4.75
N SER A 76 10.30 4.55 -4.90
CA SER A 76 10.98 3.69 -3.93
C SER A 76 11.01 4.31 -2.51
N GLU A 77 11.28 5.61 -2.40
CA GLU A 77 11.31 6.35 -1.14
C GLU A 77 9.93 6.46 -0.50
N LEU A 78 8.88 6.68 -1.31
CA LEU A 78 7.50 6.70 -0.84
C LEU A 78 7.08 5.35 -0.26
N THR A 79 7.47 4.24 -0.90
CA THR A 79 7.17 2.88 -0.39
C THR A 79 7.91 2.54 0.89
N SER A 80 9.11 3.10 1.11
CA SER A 80 9.88 2.94 2.34
C SER A 80 9.18 3.52 3.58
N THR A 81 8.18 4.40 3.38
CA THR A 81 7.33 4.97 4.44
C THR A 81 6.30 3.95 4.97
N GLY A 82 6.26 2.72 4.43
CA GLY A 82 5.40 1.62 4.89
C GLY A 82 4.11 1.45 4.09
N MET A 83 4.01 2.09 2.92
CA MET A 83 2.90 1.91 1.98
C MET A 83 3.22 0.84 0.93
N ASP A 84 2.24 0.02 0.56
CA ASP A 84 2.36 -0.91 -0.56
C ASP A 84 2.66 -0.17 -1.88
N LYS A 85 3.54 -0.73 -2.70
CA LYS A 85 3.97 -0.16 -3.99
C LYS A 85 2.80 0.07 -4.96
N VAL A 86 1.83 -0.83 -5.00
CA VAL A 86 0.66 -0.71 -5.89
C VAL A 86 -0.26 0.42 -5.44
N SER A 87 -0.59 0.47 -4.14
CA SER A 87 -1.39 1.53 -3.53
C SER A 87 -0.73 2.90 -3.69
N ALA A 88 0.60 2.96 -3.50
CA ALA A 88 1.35 4.20 -3.68
C ALA A 88 1.30 4.68 -5.13
N TYR A 89 1.49 3.76 -6.09
CA TYR A 89 1.40 4.08 -7.50
C TYR A 89 -0.01 4.54 -7.92
N ILE A 90 -1.07 3.84 -7.49
CA ILE A 90 -2.45 4.23 -7.80
C ILE A 90 -2.77 5.61 -7.21
N ALA A 91 -2.37 5.86 -5.96
CA ALA A 91 -2.56 7.17 -5.33
C ALA A 91 -1.82 8.29 -6.07
N LEU A 92 -0.61 8.03 -6.58
CA LEU A 92 0.13 8.98 -7.41
C LEU A 92 -0.55 9.24 -8.75
N LEU A 93 -1.14 8.23 -9.40
CA LEU A 93 -1.93 8.43 -10.62
C LEU A 93 -3.13 9.35 -10.35
N PHE A 94 -3.83 9.15 -9.22
CA PHE A 94 -4.92 10.03 -8.82
C PHE A 94 -4.44 11.45 -8.51
N LEU A 95 -3.30 11.59 -7.84
CA LEU A 95 -2.72 12.90 -7.56
C LEU A 95 -2.26 13.59 -8.84
N SER A 96 -1.67 12.89 -9.80
CA SER A 96 -1.28 13.48 -11.09
C SER A 96 -2.51 13.93 -11.90
N ALA A 97 -3.63 13.22 -11.80
CA ALA A 97 -4.87 13.61 -12.46
C ALA A 97 -5.60 14.81 -11.80
N ARG A 98 -5.39 15.06 -10.49
CA ARG A 98 -6.13 16.08 -9.72
C ARG A 98 -5.28 17.24 -9.22
N SER A 99 -3.97 17.08 -9.15
CA SER A 99 -3.01 18.00 -8.54
C SER A 99 -1.92 18.38 -9.53
N ARG A 100 -1.09 19.35 -9.12
CA ARG A 100 0.06 19.85 -9.88
C ARG A 100 1.30 18.98 -9.66
N ILE A 101 1.18 17.68 -9.92
CA ILE A 101 2.33 16.78 -9.94
C ILE A 101 2.41 16.03 -11.27
N SER A 102 3.63 15.86 -11.73
CA SER A 102 3.95 15.13 -12.95
C SER A 102 4.75 13.88 -12.59
N LEU A 103 4.45 12.79 -13.31
CA LEU A 103 5.15 11.52 -13.19
C LEU A 103 6.12 11.39 -14.36
N VAL A 104 7.40 11.23 -14.05
CA VAL A 104 8.48 11.13 -15.03
C VAL A 104 9.10 9.75 -14.95
N GLN A 105 9.20 9.10 -16.11
CA GLN A 105 9.85 7.79 -16.28
C GLN A 105 10.69 7.83 -17.55
N ASP A 106 11.97 7.51 -17.43
CA ASP A 106 12.91 7.59 -18.56
C ASP A 106 12.78 6.37 -19.49
N GLU A 107 12.58 5.16 -18.93
CA GLU A 107 12.43 3.91 -19.70
C GLU A 107 11.27 3.05 -19.15
N PHE A 108 10.71 2.17 -19.98
CA PHE A 108 9.68 1.24 -19.49
C PHE A 108 10.20 0.38 -18.34
N TYR A 109 9.42 0.33 -17.25
CA TYR A 109 9.76 -0.38 -16.02
C TYR A 109 11.00 0.14 -15.28
N SER A 110 11.50 1.34 -15.62
CA SER A 110 12.51 2.03 -14.82
C SER A 110 11.90 2.65 -13.56
N GLU A 111 12.77 3.26 -12.74
CA GLU A 111 12.33 4.03 -11.59
C GLU A 111 11.36 5.14 -12.01
N LEU A 112 10.33 5.35 -11.18
CA LEU A 112 9.31 6.36 -11.39
C LEU A 112 9.58 7.54 -10.46
N TYR A 113 9.60 8.73 -11.04
CA TYR A 113 9.85 9.96 -10.31
C TYR A 113 8.63 10.85 -10.27
N VAL A 114 8.45 11.54 -9.15
CA VAL A 114 7.42 12.54 -8.94
C VAL A 114 8.09 13.92 -8.93
N VAL A 115 7.58 14.83 -9.76
CA VAL A 115 8.03 16.22 -9.83
C VAL A 115 6.85 17.18 -9.71
N PRO A 116 7.01 18.35 -9.08
CA PRO A 116 5.98 19.37 -9.07
C PRO A 116 5.82 19.99 -10.47
N ASP A 117 4.59 20.27 -10.88
CA ASP A 117 4.24 20.76 -12.22
C ASP A 117 4.89 22.12 -12.57
N GLU A 118 5.30 22.88 -11.56
CA GLU A 118 6.02 24.16 -11.74
C GLU A 118 7.43 24.00 -12.34
N THR A 119 7.93 22.78 -12.52
CA THR A 119 9.27 22.52 -13.08
C THR A 119 9.28 22.21 -14.58
N LEU A 120 8.15 22.36 -15.29
CA LEU A 120 8.09 22.26 -16.76
C LEU A 120 8.26 23.66 -17.40
N GLU A 121 9.44 24.26 -17.28
CA GLU A 121 9.93 25.37 -18.13
C GLU A 121 11.15 24.95 -18.95
#